data_AF-A0A6N9P117-F1
#
_entry.id   AF-A0A6N9P117-F1
#
_cell.length_a   1.000
_cell.length_b   1.000
_cell.length_c   1.000
_cell.angle_alpha   90.00
_cell.angle_beta   90.00
_cell.angle_gamma   90.00
#
_symmetry.space_group_name_H-M   'P 1'
#
loop_
_entity.id
_entity.type
_entity.pdbx_description
1 polymer ?
#
loop_
_entity_poly.entity_id
_entity_poly.type
_entity_poly.pdbx_seq_one_letter_code
_entity_poly.pdbx_strand_id
1 'polypeptide(L)' 'MAFQELREQFTNATIDCSDGTLTEFHRDEVRTYSIEEILKRWNGVPNITLTIERRIDLPPTEER' A
#
# COMPACT_ATOMS: atom_id res chain seq x y z
N MET A 1 10.98 5.47 26.48
CA MET A 1 9.85 6.32 26.03
C MET A 1 8.80 5.41 25.44
N ALA A 2 7.53 5.58 25.81
CA ALA A 2 6.42 4.87 25.20
C ALA A 2 5.90 5.70 24.03
N PHE A 3 5.61 5.06 22.90
CA PHE A 3 4.95 5.68 21.76
C PHE A 3 3.75 4.84 21.35
N GLN A 4 2.75 5.48 20.77
CA GLN A 4 1.60 4.81 20.18
C GLN A 4 1.76 4.88 18.66
N GLU A 5 1.73 3.72 18.01
CA GLU A 5 1.79 3.60 16.55
C GLU A 5 0.43 3.20 16.02
N LEU A 6 -0.04 3.91 14.99
CA LEU A 6 -1.13 3.50 14.13
C LEU A 6 -0.53 3.25 12.75
N ARG A 7 -0.87 2.12 12.13
CA ARG A 7 -0.31 1.73 10.82
C ARG A 7 -1.34 0.96 10.01
N GLU A 8 -1.68 1.46 8.83
CA GLU A 8 -2.41 0.72 7.79
C GLU A 8 -1.39 0.28 6.72
N GLN A 9 -1.41 -1.00 6.37
CA GLN A 9 -0.53 -1.59 5.34
C GLN A 9 -1.37 -2.42 4.38
N PHE A 10 -1.07 -2.24 3.10
CA PHE A 10 -1.68 -3.01 2.02
C PHE A 10 -0.55 -3.64 1.21
N THR A 11 -0.70 -4.91 0.85
CA THR A 11 0.35 -5.71 0.22
C THR A 11 -0.13 -6.32 -1.09
N ASN A 12 0.79 -6.44 -2.04
CA ASN A 12 0.47 -6.89 -3.40
C ASN A 12 -0.70 -6.10 -4.01
N ALA A 13 -0.72 -4.80 -3.73
CA ALA A 13 -1.82 -3.91 -4.08
C ALA A 13 -1.54 -3.13 -5.36
N THR A 14 -2.58 -2.86 -6.13
CA THR A 14 -2.56 -1.93 -7.27
C THR A 14 -3.44 -0.74 -6.96
N ILE A 15 -2.90 0.46 -7.17
CA ILE A 15 -3.66 1.72 -7.08
C ILE A 15 -4.16 2.06 -8.48
N ASP A 16 -5.48 2.23 -8.63
CA ASP A 16 -6.08 2.85 -9.81
C ASP A 16 -6.59 4.25 -9.46
N CYS A 17 -5.89 5.27 -9.95
CA CYS A 17 -6.28 6.67 -9.71
C CYS A 17 -7.50 7.11 -10.53
N SER A 18 -7.90 6.36 -11.55
CA SER A 18 -9.06 6.66 -12.40
C SER A 18 -10.36 6.27 -11.70
N ASP A 19 -10.32 5.12 -11.00
CA ASP A 19 -11.44 4.57 -10.23
C ASP A 19 -11.35 4.92 -8.73
N GLY A 20 -10.20 5.44 -8.28
CA GLY A 20 -9.99 5.80 -6.87
C GLY A 20 -9.93 4.57 -5.96
N THR A 21 -9.42 3.45 -6.47
CA THR A 21 -9.40 2.17 -5.76
C THR A 21 -7.98 1.69 -5.49
N LEU A 22 -7.84 0.95 -4.39
CA LEU A 22 -6.67 0.17 -4.01
C LEU A 22 -7.10 -1.29 -3.97
N THR A 23 -6.53 -2.12 -4.84
CA THR A 23 -6.92 -3.53 -4.97
C THR A 23 -5.77 -4.43 -4.54
N GLU A 24 -5.95 -5.19 -3.47
CA GLU A 24 -5.04 -6.25 -3.03
C GLU A 24 -5.37 -7.57 -3.74
N PHE A 25 -4.33 -8.21 -4.27
CA PHE A 25 -4.43 -9.53 -4.88
C PHE A 25 -3.80 -10.56 -3.96
N HIS A 26 -4.62 -11.40 -3.33
CA HIS A 26 -4.16 -12.56 -2.58
C HIS A 26 -4.39 -13.84 -3.40
N ARG A 27 -3.89 -14.99 -2.94
CA ARG A 27 -4.00 -16.24 -3.70
C ARG A 27 -5.44 -16.68 -3.93
N ASP A 28 -6.29 -16.46 -2.94
CA ASP A 28 -7.66 -16.98 -2.90
C ASP A 28 -8.72 -15.88 -2.96
N GLU A 29 -8.31 -14.62 -2.86
CA GLU A 29 -9.23 -13.48 -2.79
C GLU A 29 -8.64 -12.22 -3.41
N VAL A 30 -9.53 -11.38 -3.93
CA VAL A 30 -9.24 -10.01 -4.37
C VAL A 30 -10.00 -9.08 -3.45
N ARG A 31 -9.29 -8.16 -2.79
CA ARG A 31 -9.90 -7.17 -1.90
C ARG A 31 -9.74 -5.79 -2.51
N THR A 32 -10.85 -5.09 -2.69
CA THR A 32 -10.85 -3.73 -3.24
C THR A 32 -11.27 -2.76 -2.16
N TYR A 33 -10.49 -1.69 -1.99
CA TYR A 33 -10.73 -0.61 -1.05
C TYR A 33 -10.77 0.72 -1.78
N SER A 34 -11.48 1.72 -1.25
CA SER A 34 -11.35 3.09 -1.74
C SER A 34 -10.07 3.73 -1.20
N ILE A 35 -9.20 4.21 -2.10
CA ILE A 35 -8.00 4.93 -1.67
C ILE A 35 -8.37 6.25 -0.98
N GLU A 36 -9.46 6.89 -1.40
CA GLU A 36 -9.94 8.11 -0.77
C GLU A 36 -10.36 7.89 0.67
N GLU A 37 -11.03 6.77 0.98
CA GLU A 37 -11.41 6.44 2.35
C GLU A 37 -10.20 6.20 3.24
N ILE A 38 -9.17 5.53 2.72
CA ILE A 38 -7.90 5.34 3.42
C ILE A 38 -7.30 6.71 3.72
N LEU A 39 -7.13 7.57 2.71
CA LEU A 39 -6.59 8.92 2.89
C LEU A 39 -7.42 9.77 3.87
N LYS A 40 -8.75 9.65 3.84
CA LYS A 40 -9.65 10.35 4.77
C LYS A 40 -9.42 9.95 6.22
N ARG A 41 -9.05 8.71 6.53
CA ARG A 41 -8.72 8.26 7.90
C ARG A 41 -7.46 8.95 8.45
N TRP A 42 -6.53 9.32 7.58
CA TRP A 42 -5.29 10.02 7.93
C TRP A 42 -5.40 11.54 7.78
N ASN A 43 -6.52 12.05 7.28
CA ASN A 43 -6.71 13.47 7.03
C ASN A 43 -6.66 14.28 8.34
N GLY A 44 -5.77 15.28 8.38
CA GLY A 44 -5.58 16.14 9.55
C GLY A 44 -4.71 15.54 10.67
N VAL A 45 -4.18 14.33 10.49
CA VAL A 45 -3.21 13.74 11.43
C VAL A 45 -1.83 14.35 11.16
N PRO A 46 -1.21 15.05 12.13
CA PRO A 46 0.12 15.64 11.95
C PRO A 46 1.23 14.58 12.07
N ASN A 47 2.38 14.84 11.44
CA ASN A 47 3.58 14.00 11.50
C ASN A 47 3.41 12.57 10.97
N ILE A 48 2.60 12.39 9.91
CA ILE A 48 2.48 11.09 9.23
C ILE A 48 3.67 10.81 8.32
N THR A 49 4.06 9.54 8.25
CA THR A 49 5.00 9.04 7.24
C THR A 49 4.21 8.20 6.24
N LEU A 50 4.20 8.63 4.97
CA LEU A 50 3.58 7.87 3.87
C LEU A 50 4.68 7.19 3.04
N THR A 51 4.56 5.89 2.85
CA THR A 51 5.49 5.10 2.04
C THR A 51 4.73 4.41 0.91
N ILE A 52 5.19 4.60 -0.33
CA ILE A 52 4.72 3.86 -1.52
C ILE A 52 5.94 3.15 -2.08
N GLU A 53 5.94 1.82 -2.05
CA GLU A 53 7.06 1.01 -2.56
C GLU A 53 6.56 -0.13 -3.46
N ARG A 54 7.35 -0.44 -4.49
CA ARG A 54 7.19 -1.64 -5.32
C ARG A 54 8.53 -2.36 -5.38
N ARG A 55 8.55 -3.64 -5.05
CA ARG A 55 9.72 -4.51 -5.19
C ARG A 55 9.50 -5.46 -6.35
N ILE A 56 10.53 -5.65 -7.16
CA ILE A 56 10.53 -6.57 -8.29
C ILE A 56 11.84 -7.35 -8.18
N ASP A 57 11.74 -8.68 -8.09
CA ASP A 57 12.92 -9.53 -8.18
C ASP A 57 13.45 -9.45 -9.61
N LEU A 58 14.72 -9.07 -9.74
CA LEU A 58 15.39 -9.13 -11.03
C LEU A 58 15.67 -10.60 -11.37
N PRO A 59 15.53 -11.00 -12.64
CA PRO A 59 15.95 -12.33 -13.06
C PRO A 59 17.44 -12.50 -12.72
N PRO A 60 17.90 -13.73 -12.39
CA PRO A 60 19.31 -13.98 -12.18
C PRO A 60 20.05 -13.58 -13.47
N THR A 61 21.00 -12.64 -13.35
CA THR A 61 21.89 -12.30 -14.46
C THR A 61 22.66 -13.57 -14.80
N GLU A 62 22.49 -14.11 -16.01
CA GLU A 62 23.42 -15.12 -16.52
C GLU A 62 24.79 -14.46 -16.65
N GLU A 63 25.63 -14.61 -15.62
CA GLU A 63 27.06 -14.34 -15.72
C GLU A 63 27.66 -15.39 -16.67
N ARG A 64 27.97 -14.92 -17.89
CA ARG A 64 28.68 -15.66 -18.94
C ARG A 64 30.13 -15.91 -18.57
#